data_AF-A0A6M0CFZ0-F1
#
_entry.id   AF-A0A6M0CFZ0-F1
#
_cell.length_a   1.000
_cell.length_b   1.000
_cell.length_c   1.000
_cell.angle_alpha   90.00
_cell.angle_beta   90.00
_cell.angle_gamma   90.00
#
_symmetry.space_group_name_H-M   'P 1'
#
loop_
_entity.id
_entity.type
_entity.pdbx_description
1 polymer ?
#
loop_
_entity_poly.entity_id
_entity_poly.type
_entity_poly.pdbx_seq_one_letter_code
_entity_poly.pdbx_strand_id
1 'polypeptide(L)'
;IVFRTMRDLMTTEASNQVASDLNSGSEKPDPDEIAELWKDNNPLVAFLSKIRPPLTFDGDTFIFRVNQESGVPKGIAPETVIKAVFSATKEELSPEIIQEIANFMPDKVKVMWNEA
;
A
#
# COMPACT_ATOMS: atom_id res chain seq x y z
N ILE A 1 6.43 -3.32 3.36
CA ILE A 1 6.27 -2.18 4.29
C ILE A 1 5.38 -1.10 3.71
N VAL A 2 5.67 -0.55 2.52
CA VAL A 2 4.80 0.48 1.88
C VAL A 2 3.34 0.05 1.84
N PHE A 3 3.04 -1.15 1.33
CA PHE A 3 1.66 -1.69 1.33
C PHE A 3 1.04 -1.80 2.71
N ARG A 4 1.80 -2.26 3.71
CA ARG A 4 1.30 -2.30 5.09
C ARG A 4 0.95 -0.90 5.61
N THR A 5 1.80 0.09 5.38
CA THR A 5 1.55 1.49 5.78
C THR A 5 0.36 2.10 5.03
N MET A 6 0.13 1.73 3.77
CA MET A 6 -1.08 2.10 3.02
C MET A 6 -2.33 1.46 3.65
N ARG A 7 -2.32 0.14 3.87
CA ARG A 7 -3.44 -0.59 4.47
C ARG A 7 -3.80 -0.07 5.86
N ASP A 8 -2.81 0.36 6.65
CA ASP A 8 -3.03 0.97 7.96
C ASP A 8 -3.92 2.23 7.91
N LEU A 9 -3.98 2.93 6.77
CA LEU A 9 -4.80 4.14 6.55
C LEU A 9 -6.18 3.82 5.95
N MET A 10 -6.42 2.57 5.54
CA MET A 10 -7.60 2.16 4.80
C MET A 10 -8.56 1.36 5.67
N THR A 11 -9.84 1.36 5.31
CA THR A 11 -10.78 0.39 5.88
C THR A 11 -10.45 -1.01 5.38
N THR A 12 -10.83 -2.04 6.15
CA THR A 12 -10.67 -3.43 5.73
C THR A 12 -11.37 -3.71 4.40
N GLU A 13 -12.54 -3.11 4.19
CA GLU A 13 -13.30 -3.22 2.95
C GLU A 13 -12.52 -2.65 1.75
N ALA A 14 -12.04 -1.41 1.85
CA ALA A 14 -11.26 -0.78 0.78
C ALA A 14 -9.95 -1.55 0.51
N SER A 15 -9.27 -2.02 1.57
CA SER A 15 -8.07 -2.84 1.41
C SER A 15 -8.35 -4.18 0.70
N ASN A 16 -9.52 -4.77 0.91
CA ASN A 16 -9.93 -6.01 0.24
C ASN A 16 -10.34 -5.74 -1.21
N GLN A 17 -10.96 -4.60 -1.49
CA GLN A 17 -11.28 -4.15 -2.85
C GLN A 17 -10.00 -4.03 -3.69
N VAL A 18 -8.96 -3.36 -3.17
CA VAL A 18 -7.63 -3.28 -3.81
C VAL A 18 -7.05 -4.66 -4.04
N ALA A 19 -7.13 -5.55 -3.04
CA ALA A 19 -6.63 -6.91 -3.18
C ALA A 19 -7.35 -7.66 -4.31
N SER A 20 -8.68 -7.53 -4.40
CA SER A 20 -9.46 -8.19 -5.45
C SER A 20 -9.07 -7.71 -6.85
N ASP A 21 -8.79 -6.42 -7.00
CA ASP A 21 -8.42 -5.82 -8.28
C ASP A 21 -7.04 -6.30 -8.74
N LEU A 22 -6.07 -6.32 -7.82
CA LEU A 22 -4.72 -6.85 -8.08
C LEU A 22 -4.70 -8.35 -8.44
N ASN A 23 -5.65 -9.16 -7.94
CA ASN A 23 -5.70 -10.61 -8.20
C ASN A 23 -6.46 -10.97 -9.50
N SER A 24 -6.90 -10.00 -10.30
CA SER A 24 -7.80 -10.25 -11.43
C SER A 24 -7.16 -10.97 -12.63
N GLY A 25 -5.84 -11.22 -12.63
CA GLY A 25 -5.10 -11.72 -13.80
C GLY A 25 -4.29 -13.02 -13.65
N SER A 26 -4.12 -13.59 -12.45
CA SER A 26 -3.14 -14.65 -12.18
C SER A 26 -3.77 -16.00 -11.82
N GLU A 27 -3.50 -17.03 -12.63
CA GLU A 27 -3.96 -18.42 -12.40
C GLU A 27 -3.14 -19.18 -11.34
N LYS A 28 -1.95 -18.69 -10.97
CA LYS A 28 -1.06 -19.31 -9.98
C LYS A 28 -0.46 -18.25 -9.06
N PRO A 29 -0.34 -18.51 -7.75
CA PRO A 29 0.29 -17.58 -6.82
C PRO A 29 1.79 -17.47 -7.14
N ASP A 30 2.23 -16.30 -7.60
CA ASP A 30 3.64 -15.92 -7.62
C ASP A 30 3.93 -15.02 -6.40
N PRO A 31 4.82 -15.41 -5.47
CA PRO A 31 5.12 -14.61 -4.29
C PRO A 31 5.70 -13.22 -4.60
N ASP A 32 6.25 -13.02 -5.80
CA ASP A 32 6.77 -11.72 -6.25
C ASP A 32 5.68 -10.85 -6.91
N GLU A 33 4.47 -11.37 -7.08
CA GLU A 33 3.33 -10.63 -7.62
C GLU A 33 2.82 -9.57 -6.64
N ILE A 34 2.47 -8.38 -7.15
CA ILE A 34 1.99 -7.27 -6.34
C ILE A 34 0.75 -7.68 -5.51
N ALA A 35 -0.10 -8.54 -6.06
CA ALA A 35 -1.28 -9.08 -5.40
C ALA A 35 -0.95 -9.89 -4.14
N GLU A 36 0.13 -10.67 -4.15
CA GLU A 36 0.60 -11.45 -3.00
C GLU A 36 1.34 -10.57 -1.99
N LEU A 37 2.16 -9.61 -2.45
CA LEU A 37 2.81 -8.62 -1.60
C LEU A 37 1.80 -7.71 -0.87
N TRP A 38 0.65 -7.46 -1.49
CA TRP A 38 -0.45 -6.70 -0.91
C TRP A 38 -1.22 -7.49 0.16
N LYS A 39 -1.15 -8.82 0.19
CA LYS A 39 -1.79 -9.61 1.26
C LYS A 39 -0.89 -9.60 2.51
N ASP A 40 -1.47 -9.33 3.68
CA ASP A 40 -0.74 -9.51 4.94
C ASP A 40 -0.75 -11.00 5.29
N ASN A 41 0.34 -11.69 5.00
CA ASN A 41 0.42 -13.15 5.20
C ASN A 41 0.57 -13.56 6.67
N ASN A 42 0.46 -12.63 7.62
CA ASN A 42 0.42 -12.95 9.04
C ASN A 42 -1.02 -13.28 9.50
N PRO A 43 -1.33 -14.54 9.86
CA PRO A 43 -2.69 -14.97 10.18
C PRO A 43 -3.29 -14.27 11.41
N LEU A 44 -2.46 -13.85 12.37
CA LEU A 44 -2.93 -13.09 13.54
C LEU A 44 -3.27 -11.65 13.18
N VAL A 45 -2.48 -11.04 12.28
CA VAL A 45 -2.74 -9.70 11.78
C VAL A 45 -3.96 -9.69 10.87
N ALA A 46 -4.13 -10.69 10.00
CA ALA A 46 -5.30 -10.85 9.14
C ALA A 46 -6.61 -11.07 9.92
N PHE A 47 -6.52 -11.71 11.10
CA PHE A 47 -7.68 -11.84 11.99
C PHE A 47 -8.00 -10.53 12.72
N LEU A 48 -6.99 -9.86 13.28
CA LEU A 48 -7.17 -8.61 14.02
C LEU A 48 -7.50 -7.40 13.13
N SER A 49 -7.07 -7.40 11.87
CA SER A 49 -7.36 -6.35 10.89
C SER A 49 -8.84 -6.25 10.53
N LYS A 50 -9.65 -7.28 10.82
CA LYS A 50 -11.11 -7.24 10.66
C LYS A 50 -11.82 -6.33 11.67
N ILE A 51 -11.14 -5.99 12.77
CA ILE A 51 -11.71 -5.26 13.91
C ILE A 51 -10.96 -3.95 14.16
N ARG A 52 -9.72 -3.84 13.68
CA ARG A 52 -8.90 -2.64 13.87
C ARG A 52 -9.42 -1.49 12.98
N PRO A 53 -9.78 -0.33 13.55
CA PRO A 53 -10.13 0.84 12.76
C PRO A 53 -8.90 1.37 11.99
N PRO A 54 -9.10 2.10 10.88
CA PRO A 54 -8.01 2.78 10.19
C PRO A 54 -7.23 3.68 11.16
N LEU A 55 -5.91 3.70 11.00
CA LEU A 55 -5.06 4.64 11.71
C LEU A 55 -5.14 6.01 11.05
N THR A 56 -5.03 7.07 11.85
CA THR A 56 -4.92 8.44 11.34
C THR A 56 -3.52 8.95 11.63
N PHE A 57 -2.74 9.20 10.58
CA PHE A 57 -1.43 9.85 10.68
C PHE A 57 -1.09 10.61 9.40
N ASP A 58 -0.18 11.57 9.51
CA ASP A 58 0.20 12.45 8.41
C ASP A 58 1.22 11.82 7.45
N GLY A 59 1.50 12.52 6.35
CA GLY A 59 2.42 12.03 5.34
C GLY A 59 3.88 11.95 5.82
N ASP A 60 4.29 12.78 6.78
CA ASP A 60 5.64 12.69 7.34
C ASP A 60 5.78 11.43 8.21
N THR A 61 4.75 11.07 8.98
CA THR A 61 4.69 9.80 9.71
C THR A 61 4.68 8.61 8.76
N PHE A 62 3.97 8.70 7.63
CA PHE A 62 4.01 7.66 6.59
C PHE A 62 5.44 7.42 6.08
N ILE A 63 6.11 8.50 5.65
CA ILE A 63 7.47 8.44 5.11
C ILE A 63 8.45 7.93 6.17
N PHE A 64 8.32 8.41 7.42
CA PHE A 64 9.13 7.96 8.54
C PHE A 64 8.99 6.46 8.78
N ARG A 65 7.76 5.93 8.84
CA ARG A 65 7.50 4.49 9.00
C ARG A 65 8.12 3.67 7.88
N VAL A 66 7.98 4.11 6.63
CA VAL A 66 8.61 3.45 5.49
C VAL A 66 10.13 3.47 5.64
N ASN A 67 10.74 4.61 5.95
CA ASN A 67 12.19 4.73 6.12
C ASN A 67 12.74 3.81 7.20
N GLN A 68 12.08 3.75 8.37
CA GLN A 68 12.55 2.97 9.51
C GLN A 68 12.47 1.46 9.28
N GLU A 69 11.48 1.00 8.51
CA GLU A 69 11.15 -0.43 8.45
C GLU A 69 11.44 -1.09 7.11
N SER A 70 11.55 -0.34 6.01
CA SER A 70 11.72 -0.93 4.66
C SER A 70 13.17 -1.26 4.31
N GLY A 71 14.14 -0.94 5.18
CA GLY A 71 15.56 -1.18 4.89
C GLY A 71 16.03 -0.38 3.67
N VAL A 72 15.51 0.84 3.48
CA VAL A 72 15.88 1.73 2.36
C VAL A 72 17.41 1.78 2.23
N PRO A 73 17.98 1.52 1.04
CA PRO A 73 19.42 1.60 0.84
C PRO A 73 19.95 2.98 1.25
N LYS A 74 21.12 2.99 1.90
CA LYS A 74 21.78 4.25 2.30
C LYS A 74 21.98 5.15 1.08
N GLY A 75 21.55 6.41 1.18
CA GLY A 75 21.69 7.40 0.12
C GLY A 75 20.50 7.48 -0.85
N ILE A 76 19.49 6.61 -0.71
CA ILE A 76 18.23 6.73 -1.44
C ILE A 76 17.19 7.42 -0.55
N ALA A 77 16.51 8.43 -1.10
CA ALA A 77 15.42 9.09 -0.39
C ALA A 77 14.22 8.13 -0.29
N PRO A 78 13.59 7.96 0.89
CA PRO A 78 12.42 7.09 1.08
C PRO A 78 11.29 7.38 0.10
N GLU A 79 11.10 8.65 -0.26
CA GLU A 79 10.12 9.11 -1.24
C GLU A 79 10.35 8.50 -2.63
N THR A 80 11.61 8.25 -3.01
CA THR A 80 11.94 7.60 -4.28
C THR A 80 11.45 6.15 -4.29
N VAL A 81 11.64 5.44 -3.18
CA VAL A 81 11.14 4.06 -3.02
C VAL A 81 9.62 4.03 -3.01
N ILE A 82 8.98 4.95 -2.27
CA ILE A 82 7.52 5.05 -2.21
C ILE A 82 6.94 5.29 -3.60
N LYS A 83 7.47 6.24 -4.37
CA LYS A 83 7.03 6.52 -5.73
C LYS A 83 7.22 5.32 -6.65
N ALA A 84 8.36 4.64 -6.60
CA ALA A 84 8.59 3.45 -7.41
C ALA A 84 7.57 2.33 -7.12
N VAL A 85 7.26 2.09 -5.84
CA VAL A 85 6.21 1.13 -5.45
C VAL A 85 4.85 1.59 -5.96
N PHE A 86 4.53 2.88 -5.84
CA PHE A 86 3.27 3.43 -6.33
C PHE A 86 3.11 3.28 -7.85
N SER A 87 4.15 3.59 -8.63
CA SER A 87 4.14 3.42 -10.09
C SER A 87 3.87 1.96 -10.46
N ALA A 88 4.66 1.03 -9.91
CA ALA A 88 4.50 -0.40 -10.18
C ALA A 88 3.11 -0.91 -9.78
N THR A 89 2.57 -0.44 -8.65
CA THR A 89 1.24 -0.86 -8.20
C THR A 89 0.13 -0.36 -9.12
N LYS A 90 0.25 0.86 -9.65
CA LYS A 90 -0.78 1.46 -10.51
C LYS A 90 -0.85 0.83 -11.89
N GLU A 91 0.21 0.19 -12.36
CA GLU A 91 0.19 -0.59 -13.60
C GLU A 91 -0.74 -1.82 -13.50
N GLU A 92 -0.98 -2.31 -12.28
CA GLU A 92 -1.80 -3.50 -11.99
C GLU A 92 -3.20 -3.17 -11.46
N LEU A 93 -3.57 -1.89 -11.39
CA LEU A 93 -4.84 -1.43 -10.83
C LEU A 93 -5.75 -0.80 -11.88
N SER A 94 -7.05 -1.01 -11.72
CA SER A 94 -8.08 -0.30 -12.45
C SER A 94 -8.08 1.20 -12.10
N PRO A 95 -8.46 2.09 -13.04
CA PRO A 95 -8.53 3.53 -12.79
C PRO A 95 -9.42 3.91 -11.60
N GLU A 96 -10.50 3.16 -11.37
CA GLU A 96 -11.43 3.38 -10.26
C GLU A 96 -10.73 3.17 -8.91
N ILE A 97 -9.99 2.07 -8.77
CA ILE A 97 -9.27 1.73 -7.53
C ILE A 97 -8.10 2.70 -7.30
N ILE A 98 -7.43 3.15 -8.36
CA ILE A 98 -6.38 4.18 -8.26
C ILE A 98 -6.91 5.47 -7.61
N GLN A 99 -8.12 5.90 -8.00
CA GLN A 99 -8.75 7.09 -7.43
C GLN A 99 -9.24 6.85 -6.00
N GLU A 100 -9.76 5.65 -5.73
CA GLU A 100 -10.21 5.28 -4.38
C GLU A 100 -9.04 5.32 -3.37
N ILE A 101 -7.90 4.71 -3.70
CA ILE A 101 -6.70 4.71 -2.85
C ILE A 101 -6.27 6.15 -2.51
N ALA A 102 -6.31 7.06 -3.49
CA ALA A 102 -5.92 8.46 -3.29
C ALA A 102 -6.76 9.19 -2.23
N ASN A 103 -7.97 8.73 -1.93
CA ASN A 103 -8.83 9.32 -0.90
C ASN A 103 -8.44 8.92 0.53
N PHE A 104 -7.70 7.83 0.69
CA PHE A 104 -7.18 7.37 1.99
C PHE A 104 -5.79 7.93 2.31
N MET A 105 -5.06 8.41 1.30
CA MET A 105 -3.70 8.88 1.48
C MET A 105 -3.65 10.30 2.09
N PRO A 106 -2.81 10.55 3.12
CA PRO A 106 -2.54 11.88 3.65
C PRO A 106 -1.96 12.81 2.57
N ASP A 107 -2.18 14.13 2.69
CA ASP A 107 -1.86 15.13 1.66
C ASP A 107 -0.54 14.92 0.92
N LYS A 108 0.59 14.84 1.66
CA LYS A 108 1.92 14.64 1.06
C LYS A 108 2.05 13.30 0.33
N VAL A 109 1.44 12.24 0.86
CA VAL A 109 1.45 10.91 0.24
C VAL A 109 0.51 10.86 -0.96
N LYS A 110 -0.62 11.56 -0.90
CA LYS A 110 -1.55 11.71 -2.02
C LYS A 110 -0.90 12.42 -3.20
N VAL A 111 -0.09 13.46 -2.95
CA VAL A 111 0.72 14.10 -4.00
C VAL A 111 1.69 13.08 -4.62
N MET A 112 2.44 12.33 -3.80
CA MET A 112 3.32 11.28 -4.32
C MET A 112 2.57 10.20 -5.10
N TRP A 113 1.39 9.79 -4.64
CA TRP A 113 0.52 8.84 -5.34
C TRP A 113 0.09 9.37 -6.70
N ASN A 114 -0.30 10.64 -6.81
CA ASN A 114 -0.75 11.21 -8.08
C ASN A 114 0.40 11.48 -9.06
N GLU A 115 1.61 11.76 -8.56
CA GLU A 115 2.80 12.05 -9.39
C GLU A 115 3.56 10.81 -9.85
N ALA A 116 3.43 9.68 -9.15
CA ALA A 116 4.07 8.41 -9.49
C ALA A 116 3.50 7.81 -10.78
#